data_AF-A0A969JKP7-F1
#
_entry.id   AF-A0A969JKP7-F1
#
_cell.length_a   1.000
_cell.length_b   1.000
_cell.length_c   1.000
_cell.angle_alpha   90.00
_cell.angle_beta   90.00
_cell.angle_gamma   90.00
#
_symmetry.space_group_name_H-M   'P 1'
#
loop_
_entity.id
_entity.type
_entity.pdbx_description
1 polymer ?
#
loop_
_entity_poly.entity_id
_entity_poly.type
_entity_poly.pdbx_seq_one_letter_code
_entity_poly.pdbx_strand_id
1 'polypeptide(L)'
;MFLVRHHLTMSTFAQKRDLADPEVVAEFAGIVATERRLVALYLLTVADIRGTSPKVWNAWKGKLLEDLLRATRACLRGDGAGFDQDVQAKQAEAKRLLRLYALSDDASAALWQELDLAYFLRHEPQEIAWQTRHLHYRIAPEKPIVRARLSPIGEGIQVMIYCRDQPDLFARICGYFGQIGDNILDAKIHTTRHGYALDTFLVLSPPGSSPYREMSSLIEHDLADRLERSAPLPPPMQGRVSRQLRHFPVTPEVHIRPDEGGPFHVLSITAGDRPGLLYAIARVLGQYHVSLRTAKIVTLGERAEDVFVVTGAALAKERSMLQLENDLLAALQ
;
A
#
# COMPACT_ATOMS: atom_id res chain seq x y z
N MET A 1 -2.42 5.31 -33.69
CA MET A 1 -1.74 4.12 -33.12
C MET A 1 -1.34 4.24 -31.65
N PHE A 2 -1.27 5.42 -31.02
CA PHE A 2 -0.83 5.56 -29.60
C PHE A 2 -1.67 4.74 -28.61
N LEU A 3 -2.99 4.91 -28.60
CA LEU A 3 -3.88 4.25 -27.64
C LEU A 3 -3.81 2.72 -27.73
N VAL A 4 -3.77 2.16 -28.93
CA VAL A 4 -3.63 0.71 -29.13
C VAL A 4 -2.28 0.20 -28.59
N ARG A 5 -1.19 0.94 -28.82
CA ARG A 5 0.14 0.56 -28.32
C ARG A 5 0.22 0.61 -26.80
N HIS A 6 -0.43 1.58 -26.17
CA HIS A 6 -0.28 1.88 -24.74
C HIS A 6 -1.50 1.52 -23.89
N HIS A 7 -2.46 0.74 -24.40
CA HIS A 7 -3.74 0.48 -23.72
C HIS A 7 -3.59 -0.14 -22.31
N LEU A 8 -2.51 -0.89 -22.05
CA LEU A 8 -2.19 -1.45 -20.73
C LEU A 8 -1.25 -0.58 -19.88
N THR A 9 -0.61 0.43 -20.47
CA THR A 9 0.44 1.22 -19.80
C THR A 9 -0.11 1.94 -18.58
N MET A 10 -1.28 2.57 -18.67
CA MET A 10 -1.83 3.29 -17.52
C MET A 10 -2.20 2.35 -16.36
N SER A 11 -2.83 1.21 -16.65
CA SER A 11 -3.16 0.20 -15.64
C SER A 11 -1.89 -0.32 -14.95
N THR A 12 -0.85 -0.59 -15.74
CA THR A 12 0.45 -1.07 -15.26
C THR A 12 1.12 -0.04 -14.34
N PHE A 13 1.17 1.23 -14.72
CA PHE A 13 1.77 2.28 -13.88
C PHE A 13 0.97 2.49 -12.59
N ALA A 14 -0.35 2.58 -12.69
CA ALA A 14 -1.21 2.83 -11.52
C ALA A 14 -1.10 1.72 -10.46
N GLN A 15 -0.99 0.46 -10.91
CA GLN A 15 -1.03 -0.71 -10.04
C GLN A 15 0.35 -1.23 -9.63
N LYS A 16 1.36 -1.11 -10.51
CA LYS A 16 2.69 -1.76 -10.33
C LYS A 16 3.85 -0.81 -10.07
N ARG A 17 3.58 0.48 -9.84
CA ARG A 17 4.61 1.48 -9.51
C ARG A 17 4.20 2.31 -8.28
N ASP A 18 5.19 2.89 -7.61
CA ASP A 18 4.98 3.87 -6.53
C ASP A 18 4.58 5.20 -7.16
N LEU A 19 3.31 5.61 -6.99
CA LEU A 19 2.80 6.86 -7.58
C LEU A 19 3.24 8.11 -6.79
N ALA A 20 3.80 7.92 -5.60
CA ALA A 20 4.40 9.00 -4.83
C ALA A 20 5.82 9.34 -5.30
N ASP A 21 6.39 8.51 -6.18
CA ASP A 21 7.69 8.77 -6.81
C ASP A 21 7.51 9.65 -8.06
N PRO A 22 8.05 10.88 -8.08
CA PRO A 22 7.93 11.75 -9.23
C PRO A 22 8.70 11.27 -10.45
N GLU A 23 9.72 10.42 -10.31
CA GLU A 23 10.40 9.82 -11.46
C GLU A 23 9.44 8.90 -12.22
N VAL A 24 8.66 8.09 -11.50
CA VAL A 24 7.58 7.27 -12.08
C VAL A 24 6.54 8.14 -12.80
N VAL A 25 6.13 9.26 -12.18
CA VAL A 25 5.17 10.19 -12.78
C VAL A 25 5.76 10.87 -14.01
N ALA A 26 7.04 11.26 -13.97
CA ALA A 26 7.76 11.88 -15.08
C ALA A 26 7.97 10.90 -16.25
N GLU A 27 8.31 9.64 -15.98
CA GLU A 27 8.41 8.56 -16.97
C GLU A 27 7.07 8.44 -17.72
N PHE A 28 5.96 8.34 -16.97
CA PHE A 28 4.63 8.24 -17.55
C PHE A 28 4.23 9.51 -18.31
N ALA A 29 4.54 10.69 -17.78
CA ALA A 29 4.34 11.98 -18.44
C ALA A 29 5.08 12.05 -19.78
N GLY A 30 6.32 11.54 -19.84
CA GLY A 30 7.10 11.42 -21.07
C GLY A 30 6.46 10.50 -22.10
N ILE A 31 5.87 9.38 -21.67
CA ILE A 31 5.15 8.45 -22.55
C ILE A 31 3.89 9.10 -23.15
N VAL A 32 3.05 9.72 -22.31
CA VAL A 32 1.79 10.33 -22.79
C VAL A 32 2.02 11.66 -23.52
N ALA A 33 3.06 12.42 -23.14
CA ALA A 33 3.53 13.69 -23.69
C ALA A 33 2.53 14.87 -23.73
N THR A 34 1.22 14.63 -23.73
CA THR A 34 0.18 15.65 -23.85
C THR A 34 -1.03 15.31 -23.00
N GLU A 35 -1.70 16.34 -22.48
CA GLU A 35 -2.91 16.19 -21.67
C GLU A 35 -4.04 15.46 -22.44
N ARG A 36 -4.15 15.68 -23.75
CA ARG A 36 -5.13 15.00 -24.60
C ARG A 36 -4.90 13.49 -24.65
N ARG A 37 -3.64 13.03 -24.80
CA ARG A 37 -3.29 11.61 -24.81
C ARG A 37 -3.50 10.96 -23.44
N LEU A 38 -3.15 11.69 -22.37
CA LEU A 38 -3.39 11.27 -20.99
C LEU A 38 -4.88 11.00 -20.72
N VAL A 39 -5.75 11.97 -21.03
CA VAL A 39 -7.20 11.82 -20.83
C VAL A 39 -7.78 10.71 -21.71
N ALA A 40 -7.35 10.62 -22.96
CA ALA A 40 -7.81 9.56 -23.86
C ALA A 40 -7.41 8.16 -23.37
N LEU A 41 -6.19 8.01 -22.85
CA LEU A 41 -5.72 6.75 -22.29
C LEU A 41 -6.48 6.39 -21.01
N TYR A 42 -6.72 7.35 -20.12
CA TYR A 42 -7.54 7.15 -18.93
C TYR A 42 -8.95 6.64 -19.26
N LEU A 43 -9.65 7.31 -20.18
CA LEU A 43 -11.00 6.90 -20.57
C LEU A 43 -11.02 5.51 -21.20
N LEU A 44 -10.03 5.19 -22.05
CA LEU A 44 -9.90 3.86 -22.62
C LEU A 44 -9.66 2.80 -21.54
N THR A 45 -8.73 3.04 -20.62
CA THR A 45 -8.40 2.10 -19.54
C THR A 45 -9.61 1.87 -18.61
N VAL A 46 -10.36 2.92 -18.26
CA VAL A 46 -11.60 2.77 -17.46
C VAL A 46 -12.65 1.96 -18.22
N ALA A 47 -12.85 2.22 -19.51
CA ALA A 47 -13.80 1.49 -20.34
C ALA A 47 -13.41 0.02 -20.48
N ASP A 48 -12.12 -0.27 -20.70
CA ASP A 48 -11.57 -1.62 -20.83
C ASP A 48 -11.75 -2.42 -19.53
N ILE A 49 -11.29 -1.89 -18.39
CA ILE A 49 -11.40 -2.58 -17.10
C ILE A 49 -12.87 -2.84 -16.73
N ARG A 50 -13.75 -1.85 -16.90
CA ARG A 50 -15.19 -2.04 -16.63
C ARG A 50 -15.85 -2.98 -17.63
N GLY A 51 -15.37 -3.04 -18.88
CA GLY A 51 -15.87 -3.92 -19.93
C GLY A 51 -15.49 -5.39 -19.73
N THR A 52 -14.36 -5.69 -19.08
CA THR A 52 -13.92 -7.08 -18.85
C THR A 52 -14.78 -7.84 -17.83
N SER A 53 -15.10 -7.24 -16.68
CA SER A 53 -16.02 -7.82 -15.69
C SER A 53 -16.37 -6.81 -14.59
N PRO A 54 -17.64 -6.77 -14.13
CA PRO A 54 -18.06 -5.92 -13.00
C PRO A 54 -17.29 -6.19 -11.71
N LYS A 55 -16.73 -7.40 -11.54
CA LYS A 55 -15.98 -7.79 -10.34
C LYS A 55 -14.54 -7.26 -10.33
N VAL A 56 -14.03 -6.81 -11.47
CA VAL A 56 -12.63 -6.37 -11.60
C VAL A 56 -12.48 -4.91 -11.18
N TRP A 57 -13.50 -4.09 -11.41
CA TRP A 57 -13.51 -2.67 -11.04
C TRP A 57 -13.99 -2.48 -9.61
N ASN A 58 -13.22 -1.75 -8.79
CA ASN A 58 -13.60 -1.31 -7.45
C ASN A 58 -13.16 0.14 -7.20
N ALA A 59 -13.59 0.76 -6.09
CA ALA A 59 -13.28 2.16 -5.80
C ALA A 59 -11.78 2.40 -5.67
N TRP A 60 -11.03 1.42 -5.16
CA TRP A 60 -9.58 1.46 -5.02
C TRP A 60 -8.84 1.57 -6.36
N LYS A 61 -9.15 0.70 -7.34
CA LYS A 61 -8.55 0.79 -8.68
C LYS A 61 -8.91 2.09 -9.38
N GLY A 62 -10.12 2.60 -9.15
CA GLY A 62 -10.52 3.92 -9.61
C GLY A 62 -9.63 5.02 -9.06
N LYS A 63 -9.40 5.01 -7.74
CA LYS A 63 -8.52 5.95 -7.04
C LYS A 63 -7.08 5.89 -7.58
N LEU A 64 -6.51 4.70 -7.77
CA LEU A 64 -5.16 4.55 -8.34
C LEU A 64 -5.02 5.17 -9.73
N LEU A 65 -6.00 4.97 -10.61
CA LEU A 65 -6.00 5.57 -11.96
C LEU A 65 -6.18 7.08 -11.91
N GLU A 66 -7.04 7.56 -11.01
CA GLU A 66 -7.27 8.99 -10.81
C GLU A 66 -6.03 9.70 -10.24
N ASP A 67 -5.31 9.07 -9.32
CA ASP A 67 -4.08 9.61 -8.73
C ASP A 67 -2.98 9.75 -9.78
N LEU A 68 -2.76 8.72 -10.58
CA LEU A 68 -1.82 8.79 -11.71
C LEU A 68 -2.24 9.88 -12.71
N LEU A 69 -3.53 9.99 -13.03
CA LEU A 69 -4.05 11.04 -13.92
C LEU A 69 -3.74 12.44 -13.38
N ARG A 70 -4.05 12.70 -12.10
CA ARG A 70 -3.83 14.00 -11.45
C ARG A 70 -2.36 14.36 -11.37
N ALA A 71 -1.52 13.44 -10.91
CA ALA A 71 -0.07 13.63 -10.80
C ALA A 71 0.57 13.92 -12.17
N THR A 72 0.22 13.13 -13.19
CA THR A 72 0.75 13.31 -14.55
C THR A 72 0.30 14.63 -15.15
N ARG A 73 -0.95 15.05 -14.91
CA ARG A 73 -1.47 16.32 -15.43
C ARG A 73 -0.75 17.52 -14.81
N ALA A 74 -0.45 17.47 -13.51
CA ALA A 74 0.36 18.49 -12.84
C ALA A 74 1.79 18.55 -13.45
N CYS A 75 2.43 17.38 -13.63
CA CYS A 75 3.74 17.29 -14.27
C CYS A 75 3.75 17.90 -15.69
N LEU A 76 2.76 17.58 -16.52
CA LEU A 76 2.66 18.08 -17.90
C LEU A 76 2.45 19.59 -18.00
N ARG A 77 1.86 20.21 -16.98
CA ARG A 77 1.62 21.66 -16.94
C ARG A 77 2.85 22.47 -16.55
N GLY A 78 3.93 21.79 -16.14
CA GLY A 78 5.04 22.44 -15.46
C GLY A 78 4.71 22.85 -14.03
N ASP A 79 3.55 22.45 -13.51
CA ASP A 79 3.16 22.60 -12.10
C ASP A 79 3.86 21.54 -11.21
N GLY A 80 4.99 21.01 -11.66
CA GLY A 80 5.88 20.17 -10.88
C GLY A 80 6.50 21.02 -9.77
N ALA A 81 5.69 21.36 -8.78
CA ALA A 81 6.12 21.92 -7.53
C ALA A 81 7.22 20.97 -6.99
N GLY A 82 8.40 21.50 -6.70
CA GLY A 82 9.49 20.66 -6.15
C GLY A 82 8.99 19.88 -4.93
N PHE A 83 9.60 18.75 -4.59
CA PHE A 83 9.19 17.88 -3.48
C PHE A 83 8.76 18.64 -2.22
N ASP A 84 9.55 19.65 -1.85
CA ASP A 84 9.28 20.50 -0.69
C ASP A 84 7.96 21.27 -0.82
N GLN A 85 7.63 21.80 -1.99
CA GLN A 85 6.39 22.55 -2.21
C GLN A 85 5.14 21.65 -2.12
N ASP A 86 5.18 20.43 -2.68
CA ASP A 86 4.07 19.47 -2.53
C ASP A 86 3.87 19.11 -1.05
N VAL A 87 4.96 18.83 -0.33
CA VAL A 87 4.89 18.53 1.10
C VAL A 87 4.37 19.72 1.91
N GLN A 88 4.82 20.95 1.62
CA GLN A 88 4.29 22.15 2.28
C GLN A 88 2.80 22.34 1.99
N ALA A 89 2.34 22.11 0.75
CA ALA A 89 0.92 22.19 0.41
C ALA A 89 0.09 21.15 1.16
N LYS A 90 0.56 19.90 1.23
CA LYS A 90 -0.09 18.82 1.99
C LYS A 90 -0.14 19.11 3.49
N GLN A 91 0.96 19.61 4.05
CA GLN A 91 1.04 20.02 5.45
C GLN A 91 0.09 21.20 5.76
N ALA A 92 0.03 22.21 4.90
CA ALA A 92 -0.88 23.34 5.06
C ALA A 92 -2.35 22.89 5.03
N GLU A 93 -2.71 22.02 4.10
CA GLU A 93 -4.07 21.47 4.02
C GLU A 93 -4.39 20.55 5.22
N ALA A 94 -3.44 19.72 5.66
CA ALA A 94 -3.62 18.91 6.87
C ALA A 94 -3.85 19.79 8.12
N LYS A 95 -3.10 20.88 8.29
CA LYS A 95 -3.32 21.86 9.36
C LYS A 95 -4.72 22.50 9.26
N ARG A 96 -5.15 22.87 8.05
CA ARG A 96 -6.51 23.39 7.82
C ARG A 96 -7.58 22.40 8.28
N LEU A 97 -7.41 21.11 7.99
CA LEU A 97 -8.32 20.06 8.43
C LEU A 97 -8.27 19.83 9.95
N LEU A 98 -7.10 19.90 10.57
CA LEU A 98 -6.94 19.77 12.03
C LEU A 98 -7.68 20.89 12.79
N ARG A 99 -7.68 22.11 12.26
CA ARG A 99 -8.45 23.24 12.85
C ARG A 99 -9.95 22.98 12.90
N LEU A 100 -10.50 22.20 11.96
CA LEU A 100 -11.92 21.79 11.99
C LEU A 100 -12.25 20.90 13.20
N TYR A 101 -11.23 20.28 13.81
CA TYR A 101 -11.34 19.48 15.03
C TYR A 101 -10.89 20.24 16.29
N ALA A 102 -10.74 21.57 16.21
CA ALA A 102 -10.29 22.43 17.29
C ALA A 102 -8.88 22.09 17.84
N LEU A 103 -8.01 21.51 17.01
CA LEU A 103 -6.59 21.36 17.36
C LEU A 103 -5.84 22.66 17.04
N SER A 104 -4.91 23.03 17.92
CA SER A 104 -4.01 24.17 17.71
C SER A 104 -3.03 23.90 16.57
N ASP A 105 -2.50 24.96 15.96
CA ASP A 105 -1.50 24.85 14.89
C ASP A 105 -0.23 24.09 15.34
N ASP A 106 0.11 24.21 16.62
CA ASP A 106 1.28 23.58 17.23
C ASP A 106 1.07 22.12 17.61
N ALA A 107 -0.19 21.64 17.66
CA ALA A 107 -0.48 20.24 18.03
C ALA A 107 0.26 19.24 17.13
N SER A 108 0.43 19.58 15.85
CA SER A 108 1.13 18.74 14.88
C SER A 108 2.66 18.69 15.05
N ALA A 109 3.27 19.70 15.68
CA ALA A 109 4.70 19.98 15.55
C ALA A 109 5.57 18.82 16.04
N ALA A 110 5.29 18.31 17.24
CA ALA A 110 6.11 17.27 17.86
C ALA A 110 5.99 15.92 17.12
N LEU A 111 4.81 15.57 16.59
CA LEU A 111 4.67 14.36 15.77
C LEU A 111 5.38 14.53 14.43
N TRP A 112 5.19 15.67 13.74
CA TRP A 112 5.70 15.87 12.39
C TRP A 112 7.23 16.00 12.34
N GLN A 113 7.87 16.38 13.45
CA GLN A 113 9.33 16.32 13.59
C GLN A 113 9.86 14.89 13.51
N GLU A 114 9.06 13.89 13.83
CA GLU A 114 9.46 12.48 13.74
C GLU A 114 9.19 11.86 12.36
N LEU A 115 8.50 12.58 11.48
CA LEU A 115 8.12 12.14 10.14
C LEU A 115 9.08 12.72 9.10
N ASP A 116 9.38 11.94 8.07
CA ASP A 116 10.26 12.35 6.98
C ASP A 116 9.48 12.82 5.73
N LEU A 117 10.21 13.32 4.74
CA LEU A 117 9.64 13.74 3.45
C LEU A 117 8.86 12.58 2.78
N ALA A 118 9.38 11.37 2.90
CA ALA A 118 8.84 10.17 2.29
C ALA A 118 7.44 9.81 2.84
N TYR A 119 7.18 10.07 4.12
CA TYR A 119 5.85 9.98 4.72
C TYR A 119 4.87 10.96 4.07
N PHE A 120 5.21 12.25 3.99
CA PHE A 120 4.29 13.27 3.48
C PHE A 120 3.99 13.11 1.99
N LEU A 121 4.95 12.64 1.20
CA LEU A 121 4.72 12.38 -0.23
C LEU A 121 3.68 11.27 -0.45
N ARG A 122 3.63 10.25 0.43
CA ARG A 122 2.76 9.08 0.30
C ARG A 122 1.37 9.21 0.93
N HIS A 123 1.16 10.22 1.75
CA HIS A 123 -0.09 10.40 2.48
C HIS A 123 -0.87 11.61 1.97
N GLU A 124 -2.17 11.43 1.81
CA GLU A 124 -3.09 12.52 1.49
C GLU A 124 -3.28 13.43 2.71
N PRO A 125 -3.59 14.73 2.53
CA PRO A 125 -3.80 15.66 3.65
C PRO A 125 -4.83 15.18 4.67
N GLN A 126 -5.88 14.49 4.22
CA GLN A 126 -6.91 13.90 5.09
C GLN A 126 -6.41 12.70 5.91
N GLU A 127 -5.43 11.97 5.41
CA GLU A 127 -4.75 10.89 6.15
C GLU A 127 -3.82 11.49 7.19
N ILE A 128 -2.97 12.45 6.79
CA ILE A 128 -2.04 13.16 7.68
C ILE A 128 -2.81 13.80 8.85
N ALA A 129 -3.89 14.52 8.57
CA ALA A 129 -4.72 15.14 9.62
C ALA A 129 -5.38 14.09 10.52
N TRP A 130 -5.88 12.99 9.97
CA TRP A 130 -6.51 11.93 10.75
C TRP A 130 -5.51 11.23 11.68
N GLN A 131 -4.32 10.88 11.19
CA GLN A 131 -3.27 10.26 12.01
C GLN A 131 -2.80 11.24 13.09
N THR A 132 -2.52 12.49 12.72
CA THR A 132 -2.09 13.54 13.66
C THR A 132 -3.10 13.73 14.80
N ARG A 133 -4.41 13.75 14.48
CA ARG A 133 -5.47 13.89 15.49
C ARG A 133 -5.40 12.80 16.57
N HIS A 134 -5.03 11.58 16.22
CA HIS A 134 -4.97 10.45 17.16
C HIS A 134 -3.65 10.30 17.91
N LEU A 135 -2.58 10.93 17.40
CA LEU A 135 -1.20 10.72 17.86
C LEU A 135 -0.54 11.95 18.49
N HIS A 136 -1.03 13.17 18.22
CA HIS A 136 -0.37 14.41 18.65
C HIS A 136 -0.07 14.50 20.15
N TYR A 137 -0.91 13.89 21.00
CA TYR A 137 -0.77 13.91 22.45
C TYR A 137 -0.02 12.70 23.02
N ARG A 138 0.44 11.78 22.17
CA ARG A 138 1.07 10.51 22.56
C ARG A 138 1.99 10.00 21.45
N ILE A 139 3.13 10.66 21.30
CA ILE A 139 4.09 10.39 20.22
C ILE A 139 4.94 9.16 20.53
N ALA A 140 5.15 8.84 21.80
CA ALA A 140 5.86 7.63 22.23
C ALA A 140 4.99 6.79 23.18
N PRO A 141 3.86 6.23 22.71
CA PRO A 141 2.99 5.41 23.55
C PRO A 141 3.72 4.12 23.93
N GLU A 142 3.44 3.61 25.13
CA GLU A 142 3.92 2.30 25.57
C GLU A 142 3.14 1.16 24.91
N LYS A 143 1.85 1.36 24.67
CA LYS A 143 0.95 0.39 24.02
C LYS A 143 0.70 0.72 22.56
N PRO A 144 0.49 -0.29 21.69
CA PRO A 144 0.06 -0.06 20.31
C PRO A 144 -1.22 0.75 20.22
N ILE A 145 -1.29 1.65 19.25
CA ILE A 145 -2.48 2.41 18.90
C ILE A 145 -2.95 1.92 17.54
N VAL A 146 -4.11 1.29 17.50
CA VAL A 146 -4.79 0.95 16.25
C VAL A 146 -6.03 1.84 16.12
N ARG A 147 -6.23 2.44 14.96
CA ARG A 147 -7.45 3.20 14.62
C ARG A 147 -7.98 2.75 13.28
N ALA A 148 -9.28 2.52 13.19
CA ALA A 148 -9.95 2.09 11.98
C ALA A 148 -11.07 3.08 11.63
N ARG A 149 -11.22 3.36 10.34
CA ARG A 149 -12.32 4.18 9.82
C ARG A 149 -12.81 3.61 8.49
N LEU A 150 -14.05 3.94 8.11
CA LEU A 150 -14.48 3.76 6.74
C LEU A 150 -13.52 4.51 5.81
N SER A 151 -13.09 3.85 4.73
CA SER A 151 -12.17 4.46 3.78
C SER A 151 -12.79 5.70 3.12
N PRO A 152 -12.06 6.81 2.97
CA PRO A 152 -12.54 8.01 2.27
C PRO A 152 -12.94 7.76 0.82
N ILE A 153 -12.44 6.68 0.20
CA ILE A 153 -12.81 6.29 -1.18
C ILE A 153 -14.22 5.66 -1.27
N GLY A 154 -14.88 5.44 -0.13
CA GLY A 154 -16.25 4.91 -0.06
C GLY A 154 -16.34 3.38 0.03
N GLU A 155 -15.22 2.66 -0.01
CA GLU A 155 -15.18 1.20 0.04
C GLU A 155 -14.01 0.70 0.91
N GLY A 156 -14.27 -0.29 1.77
CA GLY A 156 -13.28 -0.86 2.68
C GLY A 156 -13.04 -0.04 3.96
N ILE A 157 -12.14 -0.54 4.79
CA ILE A 157 -11.72 0.06 6.06
C ILE A 157 -10.26 0.52 5.90
N GLN A 158 -9.98 1.76 6.31
CA GLN A 158 -8.62 2.24 6.48
C GLN A 158 -8.20 2.06 7.94
N VAL A 159 -7.07 1.38 8.16
CA VAL A 159 -6.53 1.05 9.48
C VAL A 159 -5.16 1.70 9.65
N MET A 160 -5.00 2.54 10.68
CA MET A 160 -3.73 3.09 11.14
C MET A 160 -3.22 2.25 12.29
N ILE A 161 -1.97 1.83 12.23
CA ILE A 161 -1.24 1.15 13.30
C ILE A 161 -0.06 2.02 13.72
N TYR A 162 0.06 2.29 15.02
CA TYR A 162 1.18 3.02 15.59
C TYR A 162 1.73 2.31 16.82
N CYS A 163 2.95 1.77 16.73
CA CYS A 163 3.62 1.06 17.81
C CYS A 163 5.14 1.18 17.68
N ARG A 164 5.89 0.74 18.70
CA ARG A 164 7.35 0.58 18.54
C ARG A 164 7.61 -0.40 17.42
N ASP A 165 8.56 -0.07 16.55
CA ASP A 165 8.93 -0.98 15.47
C ASP A 165 9.48 -2.30 16.04
N GLN A 166 9.11 -3.41 15.41
CA GLN A 166 9.40 -4.74 15.92
C GLN A 166 9.55 -5.77 14.80
N PRO A 167 10.34 -6.85 15.02
CA PRO A 167 10.48 -7.91 14.04
C PRO A 167 9.13 -8.48 13.61
N ASP A 168 9.03 -8.76 12.31
CA ASP A 168 7.88 -9.38 11.67
C ASP A 168 6.56 -8.58 11.79
N LEU A 169 6.61 -7.27 12.10
CA LEU A 169 5.41 -6.45 12.27
C LEU A 169 4.45 -6.56 11.09
N PHE A 170 4.96 -6.42 9.86
CA PHE A 170 4.15 -6.55 8.65
C PHE A 170 3.50 -7.93 8.54
N ALA A 171 4.26 -9.01 8.78
CA ALA A 171 3.72 -10.37 8.77
C ALA A 171 2.64 -10.57 9.86
N ARG A 172 2.83 -10.02 11.06
CA ARG A 172 1.82 -10.09 12.15
C ARG A 172 0.50 -9.43 11.74
N ILE A 173 0.57 -8.28 11.07
CA ILE A 173 -0.59 -7.54 10.58
C ILE A 173 -1.27 -8.32 9.44
N CYS A 174 -0.51 -8.82 8.45
CA CYS A 174 -1.04 -9.66 7.38
C CYS A 174 -1.73 -10.93 7.91
N GLY A 175 -1.13 -11.59 8.92
CA GLY A 175 -1.71 -12.75 9.57
C GLY A 175 -2.98 -12.44 10.36
N TYR A 176 -3.13 -11.22 10.88
CA TYR A 176 -4.38 -10.76 11.50
C TYR A 176 -5.49 -10.61 10.48
N PHE A 177 -5.28 -9.80 9.43
CA PHE A 177 -6.30 -9.58 8.41
C PHE A 177 -6.68 -10.87 7.68
N GLY A 178 -5.70 -11.73 7.37
CA GLY A 178 -5.96 -13.04 6.78
C GLY A 178 -6.80 -13.97 7.68
N GLN A 179 -6.67 -13.86 9.01
CA GLN A 179 -7.44 -14.67 9.95
C GLN A 179 -8.90 -14.24 10.04
N ILE A 180 -9.17 -12.94 10.01
CA ILE A 180 -10.55 -12.41 10.00
C ILE A 180 -11.18 -12.43 8.60
N GLY A 181 -10.41 -12.85 7.58
CA GLY A 181 -10.87 -13.01 6.20
C GLY A 181 -10.89 -11.72 5.38
N ASP A 182 -10.26 -10.65 5.87
CA ASP A 182 -10.15 -9.38 5.16
C ASP A 182 -8.97 -9.40 4.16
N ASN A 183 -9.22 -8.84 2.97
CA ASN A 183 -8.19 -8.68 1.95
C ASN A 183 -7.48 -7.34 2.14
N ILE A 184 -6.16 -7.33 2.20
CA ILE A 184 -5.37 -6.09 2.11
C ILE A 184 -5.35 -5.66 0.64
N LEU A 185 -5.63 -4.39 0.36
CA LEU A 185 -5.56 -3.78 -0.97
C LEU A 185 -4.32 -2.89 -1.13
N ASP A 186 -3.97 -2.18 -0.06
CA ASP A 186 -2.87 -1.22 0.00
C ASP A 186 -2.26 -1.24 1.40
N ALA A 187 -0.94 -1.09 1.47
CA ALA A 187 -0.22 -0.87 2.71
C ALA A 187 0.86 0.20 2.48
N LYS A 188 0.86 1.22 3.33
CA LYS A 188 1.89 2.26 3.43
C LYS A 188 2.62 2.02 4.74
N ILE A 189 3.90 1.69 4.67
CA ILE A 189 4.72 1.30 5.82
C ILE A 189 5.73 2.42 6.07
N HIS A 190 5.77 2.92 7.30
CA HIS A 190 6.66 4.03 7.64
C HIS A 190 7.23 3.85 9.04
N THR A 191 8.56 3.84 9.14
CA THR A 191 9.25 3.92 10.43
C THR A 191 9.66 5.36 10.69
N THR A 192 9.18 5.93 11.78
CA THR A 192 9.50 7.28 12.23
C THR A 192 10.97 7.39 12.68
N ARG A 193 11.48 8.61 12.80
CA ARG A 193 12.87 8.88 13.24
C ARG A 193 13.18 8.34 14.64
N HIS A 194 12.20 8.30 15.52
CA HIS A 194 12.32 7.75 16.88
C HIS A 194 11.94 6.26 17.01
N GLY A 195 11.86 5.52 15.89
CA GLY A 195 11.75 4.05 15.90
C GLY A 195 10.34 3.50 16.16
N TYR A 196 9.31 4.25 15.78
CA TYR A 196 7.92 3.77 15.79
C TYR A 196 7.48 3.44 14.37
N ALA A 197 6.74 2.35 14.19
CA ALA A 197 6.01 2.08 12.96
C ALA A 197 4.72 2.91 12.94
N LEU A 198 4.45 3.60 11.83
CA LEU A 198 3.23 4.33 11.51
C LEU A 198 2.68 3.78 10.19
N ASP A 199 2.01 2.65 10.28
CA ASP A 199 1.54 1.92 9.11
C ASP A 199 0.08 2.23 8.82
N THR A 200 -0.27 2.31 7.54
CA THR A 200 -1.64 2.46 7.08
C THR A 200 -2.01 1.36 6.11
N PHE A 201 -3.09 0.66 6.39
CA PHE A 201 -3.64 -0.40 5.55
C PHE A 201 -5.01 -0.01 5.03
N LEU A 202 -5.30 -0.31 3.77
CA LEU A 202 -6.65 -0.34 3.22
C LEU A 202 -7.07 -1.81 3.10
N VAL A 203 -8.12 -2.19 3.81
CA VAL A 203 -8.63 -3.55 3.82
C VAL A 203 -10.07 -3.61 3.30
N LEU A 204 -10.41 -4.72 2.65
CA LEU A 204 -11.72 -4.98 2.10
C LEU A 204 -12.23 -6.32 2.63
N SER A 205 -13.35 -6.26 3.34
CA SER A 205 -14.06 -7.45 3.78
C SER A 205 -14.81 -8.12 2.61
N PRO A 206 -14.96 -9.45 2.64
CA PRO A 206 -15.69 -10.16 1.60
C PRO A 206 -17.17 -9.76 1.56
N PRO A 207 -17.86 -9.95 0.42
CA PRO A 207 -19.29 -9.66 0.30
C PRO A 207 -20.11 -10.43 1.35
N GLY A 208 -21.03 -9.73 2.03
CA GLY A 208 -21.89 -10.32 3.06
C GLY A 208 -21.32 -10.29 4.48
N SER A 209 -20.13 -9.71 4.68
CA SER A 209 -19.58 -9.44 6.01
C SER A 209 -20.38 -8.40 6.80
N SER A 210 -20.19 -8.40 8.13
CA SER A 210 -20.79 -7.43 9.05
C SER A 210 -20.50 -5.97 8.63
N PRO A 211 -21.36 -5.01 9.02
CA PRO A 211 -21.17 -3.61 8.69
C PRO A 211 -19.79 -3.08 9.14
N TYR A 212 -19.14 -2.28 8.30
CA TYR A 212 -17.78 -1.75 8.55
C TYR A 212 -17.61 -1.05 9.90
N ARG A 213 -18.67 -0.46 10.46
CA ARG A 213 -18.64 0.23 11.76
C ARG A 213 -18.36 -0.72 12.93
N GLU A 214 -19.00 -1.88 12.94
CA GLU A 214 -18.80 -2.90 13.99
C GLU A 214 -17.39 -3.49 13.86
N MET A 215 -16.98 -3.78 12.61
CA MET A 215 -15.66 -4.32 12.31
C MET A 215 -14.53 -3.36 12.71
N SER A 216 -14.72 -2.05 12.56
CA SER A 216 -13.70 -1.06 12.93
C SER A 216 -13.30 -1.16 14.41
N SER A 217 -14.28 -1.29 15.32
CA SER A 217 -14.00 -1.38 16.76
C SER A 217 -13.33 -2.70 17.15
N LEU A 218 -13.70 -3.79 16.49
CA LEU A 218 -13.06 -5.10 16.67
C LEU A 218 -11.61 -5.08 16.19
N ILE A 219 -11.36 -4.52 15.00
CA ILE A 219 -10.00 -4.33 14.46
C ILE A 219 -9.14 -3.52 15.42
N GLU A 220 -9.67 -2.39 15.92
CA GLU A 220 -8.92 -1.54 16.86
C GLU A 220 -8.52 -2.29 18.14
N HIS A 221 -9.40 -3.13 18.69
CA HIS A 221 -9.12 -3.87 19.90
C HIS A 221 -8.19 -5.07 19.67
N ASP A 222 -8.57 -5.97 18.76
CA ASP A 222 -7.89 -7.26 18.59
C ASP A 222 -6.49 -7.09 18.00
N LEU A 223 -6.31 -6.17 17.05
CA LEU A 223 -4.99 -5.93 16.48
C LEU A 223 -4.07 -5.24 17.49
N ALA A 224 -4.58 -4.32 18.31
CA ALA A 224 -3.78 -3.69 19.35
C ALA A 224 -3.32 -4.73 20.39
N ASP A 225 -4.23 -5.59 20.86
CA ASP A 225 -3.91 -6.67 21.82
C ASP A 225 -2.92 -7.69 21.23
N ARG A 226 -3.08 -8.08 19.96
CA ARG A 226 -2.12 -8.96 19.27
C ARG A 226 -0.73 -8.35 19.19
N LEU A 227 -0.64 -7.06 18.86
CA LEU A 227 0.64 -6.37 18.74
C LEU A 227 1.29 -6.14 20.11
N GLU A 228 0.51 -5.93 21.17
CA GLU A 228 1.01 -5.78 22.54
C GLU A 228 1.63 -7.10 23.04
N ARG A 229 0.98 -8.23 22.78
CA ARG A 229 1.45 -9.55 23.24
C ARG A 229 2.74 -10.03 22.56
N SER A 230 3.05 -9.54 21.36
CA SER A 230 4.27 -9.90 20.62
C SER A 230 4.55 -11.41 20.47
N ALA A 231 3.51 -12.26 20.50
CA ALA A 231 3.64 -13.72 20.48
C ALA A 231 4.34 -14.23 19.21
N PRO A 232 4.98 -15.42 19.17
CA PRO A 232 5.57 -15.95 17.95
C PRO A 232 4.59 -15.98 16.77
N LEU A 233 5.10 -15.76 15.55
CA LEU A 233 4.31 -15.84 14.33
C LEU A 233 3.64 -17.23 14.21
N PRO A 234 2.31 -17.32 14.04
CA PRO A 234 1.65 -18.60 13.84
C PRO A 234 2.11 -19.27 12.53
N PRO A 235 1.95 -20.59 12.38
CA PRO A 235 2.18 -21.23 11.09
C PRO A 235 1.27 -20.63 10.01
N PRO A 236 1.68 -20.65 8.72
CA PRO A 236 0.85 -20.15 7.63
C PRO A 236 -0.51 -20.82 7.62
N MET A 237 -1.56 -20.03 7.41
CA MET A 237 -2.92 -20.57 7.30
C MET A 237 -2.99 -21.49 6.09
N GLN A 238 -3.36 -22.75 6.31
CA GLN A 238 -3.65 -23.69 5.22
C GLN A 238 -5.12 -23.50 4.81
N GLY A 239 -5.36 -22.56 3.89
CA GLY A 239 -6.67 -22.34 3.31
C GLY A 239 -7.01 -23.35 2.22
N ARG A 240 -8.32 -23.56 1.98
CA ARG A 240 -8.75 -24.37 0.84
C ARG A 240 -8.50 -23.61 -0.47
N VAL A 241 -7.51 -24.06 -1.23
CA VAL A 241 -7.31 -23.60 -2.62
C VAL A 241 -8.60 -23.83 -3.43
N SER A 242 -9.04 -22.79 -4.14
CA SER A 242 -10.28 -22.82 -4.93
C SER A 242 -10.25 -23.93 -5.98
N ARG A 243 -11.43 -24.43 -6.38
CA ARG A 243 -11.50 -25.49 -7.41
C ARG A 243 -10.96 -24.98 -8.75
N GLN A 244 -11.20 -23.72 -9.08
CA GLN A 244 -10.73 -23.13 -10.33
C GLN A 244 -9.22 -23.09 -10.37
N LEU A 245 -8.55 -22.65 -9.30
CA LEU A 245 -7.09 -22.61 -9.23
C LEU A 245 -6.46 -24.01 -9.24
N ARG A 246 -7.15 -25.03 -8.73
CA ARG A 246 -6.72 -26.43 -8.85
C ARG A 246 -6.75 -26.96 -10.29
N HIS A 247 -7.74 -26.52 -11.09
CA HIS A 247 -7.89 -26.95 -12.48
C HIS A 247 -7.09 -26.09 -13.47
N PHE A 248 -6.86 -24.82 -13.13
CA PHE A 248 -6.10 -23.86 -13.91
C PHE A 248 -5.05 -23.20 -13.00
N PRO A 249 -3.96 -23.91 -12.68
CA PRO A 249 -2.92 -23.38 -11.81
C PRO A 249 -2.22 -22.19 -12.45
N VAL A 250 -2.07 -21.11 -11.69
CA VAL A 250 -1.23 -19.98 -12.06
C VAL A 250 0.22 -20.35 -11.73
N THR A 251 1.12 -20.23 -12.71
CA THR A 251 2.55 -20.43 -12.47
C THR A 251 3.09 -19.25 -11.66
N PRO A 252 3.69 -19.48 -10.47
CA PRO A 252 4.25 -18.39 -9.68
C PRO A 252 5.43 -17.72 -10.38
N GLU A 253 5.46 -16.39 -10.35
CA GLU A 253 6.55 -15.57 -10.86
C GLU A 253 6.98 -14.56 -9.78
N VAL A 254 8.28 -14.40 -9.61
CA VAL A 254 8.88 -13.43 -8.70
C VAL A 254 9.93 -12.65 -9.48
N HIS A 255 9.84 -11.32 -9.42
CA HIS A 255 10.79 -10.43 -10.08
C HIS A 255 11.21 -9.33 -9.12
N ILE A 256 12.52 -9.19 -8.90
CA ILE A 256 13.10 -8.09 -8.14
C ILE A 256 13.91 -7.21 -9.11
N ARG A 257 13.61 -5.91 -9.12
CA ARG A 257 14.36 -4.92 -9.91
C ARG A 257 14.70 -3.70 -9.06
N PRO A 258 15.86 -3.05 -9.28
CA PRO A 258 16.14 -1.77 -8.65
C PRO A 258 15.04 -0.75 -8.93
N ASP A 259 14.69 0.04 -7.93
CA ASP A 259 13.89 1.26 -8.07
C ASP A 259 14.85 2.37 -8.53
N GLU A 260 14.43 3.22 -9.45
CA GLU A 260 15.29 4.32 -9.90
C GLU A 260 15.54 5.28 -8.72
N GLY A 261 16.79 5.71 -8.52
CA GLY A 261 17.12 6.75 -7.52
C GLY A 261 17.42 6.33 -6.06
N GLY A 262 17.61 5.04 -5.72
CA GLY A 262 17.97 4.70 -4.32
C GLY A 262 18.28 3.24 -3.98
N PRO A 263 18.35 2.88 -2.68
CA PRO A 263 18.57 1.50 -2.20
C PRO A 263 17.32 0.62 -2.31
N PHE A 264 16.24 1.14 -2.90
CA PHE A 264 14.95 0.47 -2.98
C PHE A 264 14.89 -0.44 -4.19
N HIS A 265 14.07 -1.47 -4.10
CA HIS A 265 13.77 -2.39 -5.18
C HIS A 265 12.25 -2.58 -5.29
N VAL A 266 11.78 -2.76 -6.51
CA VAL A 266 10.42 -3.18 -6.80
C VAL A 266 10.40 -4.71 -6.89
N LEU A 267 9.73 -5.35 -5.93
CA LEU A 267 9.43 -6.77 -5.91
C LEU A 267 8.02 -6.98 -6.48
N SER A 268 7.91 -7.68 -7.60
CA SER A 268 6.64 -8.06 -8.23
C SER A 268 6.43 -9.56 -8.08
N ILE A 269 5.26 -9.95 -7.58
CA ILE A 269 4.87 -11.34 -7.37
C ILE A 269 3.58 -11.61 -8.13
N THR A 270 3.57 -12.65 -8.94
CA THR A 270 2.36 -13.21 -9.54
C THR A 270 2.16 -14.62 -9.03
N ALA A 271 0.99 -14.93 -8.50
CA ALA A 271 0.68 -16.28 -8.02
C ALA A 271 -0.83 -16.55 -8.05
N GLY A 272 -1.21 -17.81 -7.78
CA GLY A 272 -2.59 -18.15 -7.51
C GLY A 272 -3.04 -17.56 -6.18
N ASP A 273 -4.16 -16.83 -6.17
CA ASP A 273 -4.70 -16.26 -4.94
C ASP A 273 -5.19 -17.37 -4.00
N ARG A 274 -4.76 -17.29 -2.75
CA ARG A 274 -5.08 -18.28 -1.72
C ARG A 274 -5.04 -17.66 -0.32
N PRO A 275 -5.86 -18.15 0.63
CA PRO A 275 -5.81 -17.63 2.00
C PRO A 275 -4.41 -17.74 2.59
N GLY A 276 -3.93 -16.63 3.15
CA GLY A 276 -2.60 -16.56 3.75
C GLY A 276 -1.44 -16.32 2.78
N LEU A 277 -1.69 -16.07 1.49
CA LEU A 277 -0.65 -15.78 0.49
C LEU A 277 0.27 -14.62 0.93
N LEU A 278 -0.33 -13.46 1.21
CA LEU A 278 0.42 -12.28 1.63
C LEU A 278 1.16 -12.48 2.96
N TYR A 279 0.58 -13.27 3.87
CA TYR A 279 1.26 -13.65 5.11
C TYR A 279 2.50 -14.51 4.84
N ALA A 280 2.42 -15.49 3.93
CA ALA A 280 3.55 -16.31 3.54
C ALA A 280 4.68 -15.47 2.92
N ILE A 281 4.34 -14.55 2.01
CA ILE A 281 5.29 -13.59 1.42
C ILE A 281 5.95 -12.75 2.52
N ALA A 282 5.16 -12.16 3.40
CA ALA A 282 5.66 -11.31 4.49
C ALA A 282 6.62 -12.05 5.43
N ARG A 283 6.38 -13.34 5.70
CA ARG A 283 7.29 -14.18 6.50
C ARG A 283 8.64 -14.38 5.84
N VAL A 284 8.66 -14.66 4.53
CA VAL A 284 9.91 -14.81 3.79
C VAL A 284 10.67 -13.48 3.80
N LEU A 285 10.02 -12.35 3.52
CA LEU A 285 10.66 -11.03 3.60
C LEU A 285 11.27 -10.75 4.99
N GLY A 286 10.55 -11.11 6.06
CA GLY A 286 11.03 -10.99 7.44
C GLY A 286 12.29 -11.81 7.72
N GLN A 287 12.37 -13.04 7.20
CA GLN A 287 13.56 -13.92 7.35
C GLN A 287 14.83 -13.32 6.73
N TYR A 288 14.68 -12.54 5.66
CA TYR A 288 15.78 -11.85 4.98
C TYR A 288 16.02 -10.44 5.51
N HIS A 289 15.30 -10.03 6.57
CA HIS A 289 15.33 -8.66 7.10
C HIS A 289 15.09 -7.60 6.02
N VAL A 290 14.16 -7.90 5.11
CA VAL A 290 13.74 -6.97 4.05
C VAL A 290 12.60 -6.11 4.60
N SER A 291 12.84 -4.80 4.66
CA SER A 291 11.85 -3.80 5.08
C SER A 291 10.98 -3.39 3.91
N LEU A 292 9.68 -3.22 4.18
CA LEU A 292 8.73 -2.72 3.21
C LEU A 292 8.56 -1.21 3.36
N ARG A 293 8.32 -0.54 2.23
CA ARG A 293 7.90 0.86 2.15
C ARG A 293 6.43 0.96 1.75
N THR A 294 6.04 0.18 0.75
CA THR A 294 4.66 0.08 0.26
C THR A 294 4.36 -1.33 -0.22
N ALA A 295 3.10 -1.74 -0.11
CA ALA A 295 2.57 -2.95 -0.75
C ALA A 295 1.25 -2.63 -1.45
N LYS A 296 1.16 -2.92 -2.74
CA LYS A 296 -0.07 -2.87 -3.53
C LYS A 296 -0.48 -4.29 -3.87
N ILE A 297 -1.67 -4.67 -3.43
CA ILE A 297 -2.17 -6.04 -3.54
C ILE A 297 -3.33 -6.02 -4.53
N VAL A 298 -3.16 -6.70 -5.66
CA VAL A 298 -4.16 -6.70 -6.73
C VAL A 298 -4.55 -8.12 -7.08
N THR A 299 -5.77 -8.49 -6.72
CA THR A 299 -6.36 -9.75 -7.17
C THR A 299 -7.17 -9.54 -8.46
N LEU A 300 -6.89 -10.36 -9.47
CA LEU A 300 -7.65 -10.48 -10.72
C LEU A 300 -8.20 -11.91 -10.85
N GLY A 301 -9.45 -12.11 -10.41
CA GLY A 301 -10.03 -13.45 -10.36
C GLY A 301 -9.33 -14.30 -9.31
N GLU A 302 -8.64 -15.36 -9.75
CA GLU A 302 -7.88 -16.29 -8.88
C GLU A 302 -6.37 -16.05 -8.97
N ARG A 303 -5.94 -14.91 -9.53
CA ARG A 303 -4.54 -14.54 -9.71
C ARG A 303 -4.24 -13.30 -8.87
N ALA A 304 -3.29 -13.41 -7.96
CA ALA A 304 -2.72 -12.29 -7.23
C ALA A 304 -1.55 -11.70 -8.04
N GLU A 305 -1.53 -10.38 -8.16
CA GLU A 305 -0.44 -9.58 -8.71
C GLU A 305 -0.04 -8.53 -7.68
N ASP A 306 0.89 -8.92 -6.81
CA ASP A 306 1.31 -8.10 -5.69
C ASP A 306 2.60 -7.36 -6.03
N VAL A 307 2.66 -6.08 -5.67
CA VAL A 307 3.84 -5.24 -5.90
C VAL A 307 4.26 -4.59 -4.60
N PHE A 308 5.51 -4.79 -4.24
CA PHE A 308 6.13 -4.27 -3.04
C PHE A 308 7.29 -3.36 -3.41
N VAL A 309 7.43 -2.26 -2.68
CA VAL A 309 8.68 -1.50 -2.68
C VAL A 309 9.43 -1.84 -1.41
N VAL A 310 10.62 -2.41 -1.58
CA VAL A 310 11.39 -3.05 -0.52
C VAL A 310 12.81 -2.52 -0.45
N THR A 311 13.43 -2.64 0.72
CA THR A 311 14.85 -2.32 0.94
C THR A 311 15.45 -3.30 1.94
N GLY A 312 16.75 -3.53 1.87
CA GLY A 312 17.44 -4.41 2.80
C GLY A 312 18.79 -4.87 2.27
N ALA A 313 19.70 -5.21 3.19
CA ALA A 313 21.06 -5.66 2.83
C ALA A 313 21.07 -6.94 1.97
N ALA A 314 20.05 -7.79 2.10
CA ALA A 314 19.88 -8.99 1.28
C ALA A 314 19.70 -8.67 -0.22
N LEU A 315 19.15 -7.50 -0.54
CA LEU A 315 18.92 -7.05 -1.92
C LEU A 315 20.19 -6.47 -2.56
N ALA A 316 21.22 -6.14 -1.78
CA ALA A 316 22.46 -5.59 -2.32
C ALA A 316 23.42 -6.66 -2.90
N LYS A 317 23.20 -7.94 -2.60
CA LYS A 317 24.06 -9.05 -3.04
C LYS A 317 23.27 -10.00 -3.93
N GLU A 318 23.74 -10.23 -5.16
CA GLU A 318 23.08 -11.12 -6.13
C GLU A 318 22.76 -12.50 -5.56
N ARG A 319 23.70 -13.14 -4.84
CA ARG A 319 23.48 -14.46 -4.24
C ARG A 319 22.35 -14.46 -3.20
N SER A 320 22.28 -13.41 -2.38
CA SER A 320 21.22 -13.28 -1.36
C SER A 320 19.88 -12.98 -1.99
N MET A 321 19.85 -12.14 -3.03
CA MET A 321 18.65 -11.84 -3.82
C MET A 321 18.11 -13.10 -4.50
N LEU A 322 18.96 -13.90 -5.15
CA LEU A 322 18.55 -15.16 -5.77
C LEU A 322 17.99 -16.17 -4.76
N GLN A 323 18.56 -16.23 -3.55
CA GLN A 323 18.03 -17.11 -2.51
C GLN A 323 16.66 -16.60 -2.02
N LEU A 324 16.50 -15.29 -1.82
CA LEU A 324 15.21 -14.69 -1.49
C LEU A 324 14.15 -15.00 -2.56
N GLU A 325 14.49 -14.86 -3.85
CA GLU A 325 13.58 -15.19 -4.96
C GLU A 325 13.15 -16.67 -4.94
N ASN A 326 14.10 -17.59 -4.71
CA ASN A 326 13.80 -19.01 -4.62
C ASN A 326 12.91 -19.36 -3.43
N ASP A 327 13.17 -18.77 -2.26
CA ASP A 327 12.37 -19.00 -1.04
C ASP A 327 10.97 -18.39 -1.18
N LEU A 328 10.86 -17.23 -1.86
CA LEU A 328 9.57 -16.66 -2.25
C LEU A 328 8.83 -17.61 -3.19
N LEU A 329 9.45 -18.08 -4.27
CA LEU A 329 8.84 -19.03 -5.20
C LEU A 329 8.36 -20.31 -4.49
N ALA A 330 9.16 -20.85 -3.57
CA ALA A 330 8.77 -22.01 -2.77
C ALA A 330 7.55 -21.73 -1.87
N ALA A 331 7.44 -20.52 -1.30
CA ALA A 331 6.30 -20.11 -0.50
C ALA A 331 5.02 -19.86 -1.31
N LEU A 332 5.11 -19.73 -2.64
CA LEU A 332 3.98 -19.51 -3.55
C LEU A 332 3.38 -20.81 -4.11
N GLN A 333 4.09 -21.94 -4.03
CA GLN A 333 3.62 -23.27 -4.43
C GLN A 333 2.58 -23.82 -3.45
#